data_AF-A0A168VSF9-F1
#
_entry.id   AF-A0A168VSF9-F1
#
_cell.length_a   1.000
_cell.length_b   1.000
_cell.length_c   1.000
_cell.angle_alpha   90.00
_cell.angle_beta   90.00
_cell.angle_gamma   90.00
#
_symmetry.space_group_name_H-M   'P 1'
#
loop_
_entity.id
_entity.type
_entity.pdbx_description
1 polymer ?
#
loop_
_entity_poly.entity_id
_entity_poly.type
_entity_poly.pdbx_seq_one_letter_code
_entity_poly.pdbx_strand_id
1 'polypeptide(L)'
;MKIGLIGDSLTEGRPGVSFLKLLQKQYPHITFVNLGKPGESVKSLHSRLTKKKLETFDLAFLWIGVNDVYSKLLSVQAQPVAENHEEFKAYYQKVLECVLSSSKVLIAVTPAIVGEDLKNISNQEIKQLNTLITSIAHKHKNVSTLNLQTVFESHLSSIKSSDYISTKVLTVMKDVLFYKKTSRIDQLSKKRGLHLTLDGIHLNSRGAQIVADEYAAIIDQHQFIEKDALK
;
A
#
# COMPACT_ATOMS: atom_id res chain seq x y z
N MET A 1 5.48 -20.16 8.03
CA MET A 1 5.48 -19.17 6.94
C MET A 1 5.80 -17.79 7.50
N LYS A 2 6.77 -17.09 6.91
CA LYS A 2 7.16 -15.73 7.26
C LYS A 2 6.84 -14.79 6.11
N ILE A 3 6.02 -13.79 6.37
CA ILE A 3 5.51 -12.86 5.35
C ILE A 3 6.09 -11.47 5.56
N GLY A 4 6.75 -10.93 4.55
CA GLY A 4 7.23 -9.55 4.54
C GLY A 4 6.15 -8.60 4.01
N LEU A 5 5.84 -7.54 4.75
CA LEU A 5 4.99 -6.44 4.26
C LEU A 5 5.85 -5.20 4.09
N ILE A 6 6.17 -4.82 2.86
CA ILE A 6 7.10 -3.75 2.53
C ILE A 6 6.34 -2.60 1.89
N GLY A 7 6.50 -1.38 2.41
CA GLY A 7 5.82 -0.23 1.86
C GLY A 7 5.95 1.04 2.71
N ASP A 8 4.92 1.86 2.65
CA ASP A 8 4.85 3.18 3.28
C ASP A 8 3.95 3.20 4.55
N SER A 9 3.26 4.32 4.81
CA SER A 9 2.33 4.49 5.93
C SER A 9 1.13 3.55 5.87
N LEU A 10 0.67 3.16 4.68
CA LEU A 10 -0.45 2.23 4.52
C LEU A 10 -0.07 0.85 5.07
N THR A 11 1.17 0.42 4.78
CA THR A 11 1.76 -0.81 5.30
C THR A 11 2.08 -0.73 6.79
N GLU A 12 2.59 0.41 7.28
CA GLU A 12 2.78 0.64 8.72
C GLU A 12 1.44 0.50 9.46
N GLY A 13 0.37 1.07 8.88
CA GLY A 13 -0.99 1.03 9.41
C GLY A 13 -1.41 2.28 10.18
N ARG A 14 -0.70 3.39 10.01
CA ARG A 14 -0.95 4.69 10.65
C ARG A 14 -0.47 5.84 9.76
N PRO A 15 -1.26 6.93 9.63
CA PRO A 15 -2.62 7.11 10.16
C PRO A 15 -3.65 6.10 9.61
N GLY A 16 -4.84 6.09 10.21
CA GLY A 16 -5.92 5.18 9.80
C GLY A 16 -5.97 3.85 10.55
N VAL A 17 -6.63 2.87 9.92
CA VAL A 17 -6.82 1.52 10.45
C VAL A 17 -5.85 0.57 9.77
N SER A 18 -5.07 -0.15 10.58
CA SER A 18 -4.08 -1.12 10.09
C SER A 18 -4.75 -2.41 9.63
N PHE A 19 -4.61 -2.75 8.34
CA PHE A 19 -5.03 -4.05 7.79
C PHE A 19 -4.21 -5.21 8.38
N LEU A 20 -2.94 -4.97 8.75
CA LEU A 20 -2.08 -5.98 9.36
C LEU A 20 -2.68 -6.55 10.66
N LYS A 21 -3.35 -5.73 11.47
CA LYS A 21 -4.00 -6.22 12.69
C LYS A 21 -5.12 -7.22 12.40
N LEU A 22 -5.81 -7.07 11.26
CA LEU A 22 -6.83 -8.00 10.81
C LEU A 22 -6.19 -9.32 10.37
N LEU A 23 -5.12 -9.24 9.56
CA LEU A 23 -4.36 -10.41 9.12
C LEU A 23 -3.74 -11.19 10.29
N GLN A 24 -3.14 -10.51 11.28
CA GLN A 24 -2.58 -11.15 12.47
C GLN A 24 -3.64 -11.88 13.31
N LYS A 25 -4.86 -11.34 13.37
CA LYS A 25 -5.99 -12.00 14.05
C LYS A 25 -6.45 -13.24 13.27
N GLN A 26 -6.49 -13.16 11.95
CA GLN A 26 -6.92 -14.26 11.08
C GLN A 26 -5.89 -15.39 11.00
N TYR A 27 -4.59 -15.05 11.04
CA TYR A 27 -3.48 -15.99 10.89
C TYR A 27 -2.51 -15.94 12.07
N PRO A 28 -2.93 -16.39 13.27
CA PRO A 28 -2.09 -16.33 14.47
C PRO A 28 -0.80 -17.16 14.39
N HIS A 29 -0.73 -18.11 13.46
CA HIS A 29 0.43 -18.98 13.20
C HIS A 29 1.40 -18.43 12.14
N ILE A 30 1.07 -17.33 11.47
CA ILE A 30 1.94 -16.69 10.46
C ILE A 30 2.73 -15.55 11.10
N THR A 31 4.03 -15.52 10.84
CA THR A 31 4.87 -14.39 11.25
C THR A 31 4.83 -13.31 10.19
N PHE A 32 4.12 -12.21 10.46
CA PHE A 32 4.17 -11.00 9.64
C PHE A 32 5.29 -10.06 10.09
N VAL A 33 6.14 -9.64 9.16
CA VAL A 33 7.18 -8.63 9.39
C VAL A 33 6.75 -7.34 8.71
N ASN A 34 6.34 -6.35 9.51
CA ASN A 34 5.95 -5.03 9.00
C ASN A 34 7.18 -4.18 8.74
N LEU A 35 7.43 -3.88 7.47
CA LEU A 35 8.50 -3.01 6.98
C LEU A 35 7.93 -1.76 6.30
N GLY A 36 6.71 -1.35 6.70
CA GLY A 36 6.09 -0.09 6.35
C GLY A 36 6.76 1.09 7.06
N LYS A 37 6.99 2.19 6.33
CA LYS A 37 7.53 3.41 6.92
C LYS A 37 6.80 4.66 6.39
N PRO A 38 6.23 5.51 7.27
CA PRO A 38 5.41 6.63 6.84
C PRO A 38 6.13 7.61 5.91
N GLY A 39 5.42 8.03 4.86
CA GLY A 39 5.87 9.05 3.91
C GLY A 39 6.90 8.56 2.89
N GLU A 40 7.28 7.27 2.88
CA GLU A 40 8.22 6.78 1.89
C GLU A 40 7.61 6.76 0.48
N SER A 41 8.37 7.33 -0.45
CA SER A 41 8.29 7.16 -1.90
C SER A 41 9.10 5.93 -2.34
N VAL A 42 9.04 5.59 -3.63
CA VAL A 42 9.90 4.56 -4.22
C VAL A 42 11.39 4.85 -4.05
N LYS A 43 11.81 6.12 -4.15
CA LYS A 43 13.22 6.54 -4.00
C LYS A 43 13.72 6.36 -2.57
N SER A 44 12.95 6.86 -1.61
CA SER A 44 13.31 6.76 -0.19
C SER A 44 13.28 5.31 0.32
N LEU A 45 12.32 4.49 -0.15
CA LEU A 45 12.32 3.06 0.11
C LEU A 45 13.57 2.38 -0.45
N HIS A 46 13.95 2.66 -1.71
CA HIS A 46 15.19 2.14 -2.29
C HIS A 46 16.42 2.49 -1.44
N SER A 47 16.57 3.75 -1.04
CA SER A 47 17.66 4.19 -0.16
C SER A 47 17.67 3.49 1.20
N ARG A 48 16.51 3.06 1.71
CA ARG A 48 16.43 2.29 2.95
C ARG A 48 16.84 0.83 2.74
N LEU A 49 16.36 0.19 1.67
CA LEU A 49 16.64 -1.22 1.37
C LEU A 49 18.11 -1.47 1.01
N THR A 50 18.81 -0.47 0.47
CA THR A 50 20.26 -0.60 0.18
C THR A 50 21.14 -0.51 1.42
N LYS A 51 20.66 0.10 2.51
CA LYS A 51 21.44 0.28 3.75
C LYS A 51 21.39 -0.92 4.69
N LYS A 52 20.39 -1.79 4.55
CA LYS A 52 20.23 -2.95 5.41
C LYS A 52 19.66 -4.11 4.62
N LYS A 53 20.35 -5.24 4.66
CA LYS A 53 19.87 -6.49 4.07
C LYS A 53 18.54 -6.88 4.69
N LEU A 54 17.57 -7.19 3.83
CA LEU A 54 16.28 -7.73 4.26
C LEU A 54 16.45 -9.15 4.82
N GLU A 55 15.56 -9.50 5.74
CA GLU A 55 15.36 -10.91 6.12
C GLU A 55 14.78 -11.69 4.93
N THR A 56 14.89 -13.02 4.96
CA THR A 56 14.27 -13.87 3.95
C THR A 56 12.80 -14.12 4.26
N PHE A 57 11.96 -14.07 3.23
CA PHE A 57 10.51 -14.28 3.33
C PHE A 57 10.04 -15.43 2.43
N ASP A 58 9.04 -16.16 2.91
CA ASP A 58 8.33 -17.14 2.07
C ASP A 58 7.45 -16.41 1.05
N LEU A 59 6.77 -15.35 1.50
CA LEU A 59 5.95 -14.46 0.69
C LEU A 59 6.25 -13.01 1.07
N ALA A 60 6.34 -12.12 0.09
CA ALA A 60 6.43 -10.69 0.35
C ALA A 60 5.39 -9.91 -0.44
N PHE A 61 4.88 -8.84 0.16
CA PHE A 61 4.03 -7.85 -0.49
C PHE A 61 4.79 -6.53 -0.57
N LEU A 62 4.97 -6.00 -1.77
CA LEU A 62 5.55 -4.68 -2.00
C LEU A 62 4.42 -3.72 -2.39
N TRP A 63 4.04 -2.84 -1.46
CA TRP A 63 3.02 -1.82 -1.66
C TRP A 63 3.63 -0.43 -1.50
N ILE A 64 4.04 0.19 -2.61
CA ILE A 64 4.73 1.48 -2.63
C ILE A 64 4.34 2.27 -3.88
N GLY A 65 4.38 3.60 -3.78
CA GLY A 65 4.23 4.51 -4.91
C GLY A 65 3.13 5.55 -4.74
N VAL A 66 2.24 5.40 -3.76
CA VAL A 66 1.17 6.40 -3.52
C VAL A 66 1.77 7.77 -3.15
N ASN A 67 2.89 7.78 -2.40
CA ASN A 67 3.57 9.02 -2.01
C ASN A 67 4.32 9.70 -3.16
N ASP A 68 4.62 9.00 -4.25
CA ASP A 68 5.17 9.61 -5.47
C ASP A 68 4.12 10.51 -6.16
N VAL A 69 2.83 10.29 -5.88
CA VAL A 69 1.72 11.16 -6.33
C VAL A 69 1.28 12.10 -5.20
N TYR A 70 0.95 11.56 -4.03
CA TYR A 70 0.35 12.31 -2.92
C TYR A 70 1.27 13.43 -2.39
N SER A 71 2.59 13.22 -2.33
CA SER A 71 3.51 14.24 -1.79
C SER A 71 3.51 15.53 -2.61
N LYS A 72 3.12 15.48 -3.89
CA LYS A 72 2.98 16.66 -4.75
C LYS A 72 1.82 17.57 -4.33
N LEU A 73 0.84 17.02 -3.60
CA LEU A 73 -0.30 17.75 -3.04
C LEU A 73 0.00 18.33 -1.66
N LEU A 74 1.08 17.89 -1.00
CA LEU A 74 1.40 18.31 0.35
C LEU A 74 1.98 19.72 0.35
N SER A 75 1.62 20.51 1.35
CA SER A 75 2.17 21.86 1.56
C SER A 75 3.69 21.88 1.76
N VAL A 76 4.26 20.75 2.22
CA VAL A 76 5.69 20.55 2.42
C VAL A 76 6.01 19.12 2.04
N GLN A 77 6.99 18.95 1.14
CA GLN A 77 7.48 17.64 0.74
C GLN A 77 8.64 17.22 1.65
N ALA A 78 8.42 16.17 2.46
CA ALA A 78 9.41 15.68 3.43
C ALA A 78 10.39 14.63 2.87
N GLN A 79 10.05 13.99 1.75
CA GLN A 79 10.84 12.91 1.15
C GLN A 79 11.00 13.15 -0.36
N PRO A 80 12.15 12.76 -0.96
CA PRO A 80 12.35 12.87 -2.39
C PRO A 80 11.37 11.93 -3.11
N VAL A 81 10.56 12.47 -4.02
CA VAL A 81 9.74 11.66 -4.95
C VAL A 81 10.45 11.54 -6.29
N ALA A 82 9.99 10.59 -7.11
CA ALA A 82 10.43 10.53 -8.50
C ALA A 82 10.06 11.81 -9.25
N GLU A 83 11.01 12.37 -9.99
CA GLU A 83 10.83 13.59 -10.79
C GLU A 83 9.87 13.37 -11.97
N ASN A 84 9.88 12.15 -12.52
CA ASN A 84 9.06 11.75 -13.66
C ASN A 84 8.84 10.23 -13.67
N HIS A 85 8.02 9.75 -14.61
CA HIS A 85 7.69 8.34 -14.76
C HIS A 85 8.88 7.44 -15.10
N GLU A 86 9.88 7.92 -15.84
CA GLU A 86 11.08 7.12 -16.13
C GLU A 86 11.95 6.95 -14.89
N GLU A 87 12.10 8.01 -14.07
CA GLU A 87 12.78 7.87 -12.78
C GLU A 87 12.00 6.94 -11.84
N PHE A 88 10.67 7.08 -11.76
CA PHE A 88 9.82 6.19 -10.96
C PHE A 88 10.04 4.72 -11.36
N LYS A 89 9.95 4.43 -12.67
CA LYS A 89 10.15 3.09 -13.24
C LYS A 89 11.54 2.54 -12.89
N ALA A 90 12.59 3.34 -13.03
CA ALA A 90 13.95 2.92 -12.72
C ALA A 90 14.14 2.59 -11.23
N TYR A 91 13.59 3.39 -10.32
CA TYR A 91 13.67 3.10 -8.88
C TYR A 91 12.76 1.96 -8.47
N TYR A 92 11.54 1.86 -9.04
CA TYR A 92 10.62 0.76 -8.73
C TYR A 92 11.24 -0.58 -9.12
N GLN A 93 11.88 -0.66 -10.28
CA GLN A 93 12.60 -1.86 -10.69
C GLN A 93 13.69 -2.24 -9.67
N LYS A 94 14.51 -1.29 -9.22
CA LYS A 94 15.53 -1.56 -8.19
C LYS A 94 14.93 -2.03 -6.88
N VAL A 95 13.84 -1.40 -6.41
CA VAL A 95 13.14 -1.81 -5.18
C VAL A 95 12.58 -3.23 -5.33
N LEU A 96 11.91 -3.52 -6.44
CA LEU A 96 11.34 -4.83 -6.72
C LEU A 96 12.43 -5.90 -6.72
N GLU A 97 13.57 -5.65 -7.37
CA GLU A 97 14.73 -6.55 -7.38
C GLU A 97 15.30 -6.77 -5.97
N CYS A 98 15.43 -5.71 -5.15
CA CYS A 98 15.86 -5.82 -3.76
C CYS A 98 14.93 -6.73 -2.95
N VAL A 99 13.61 -6.54 -3.04
CA VAL A 99 12.64 -7.35 -2.29
C VAL A 99 12.59 -8.78 -2.83
N LEU A 100 12.60 -8.96 -4.15
CA LEU A 100 12.58 -10.27 -4.80
C LEU A 100 13.81 -11.12 -4.40
N SER A 101 14.99 -10.50 -4.29
CA SER A 101 16.20 -11.20 -3.86
C SER A 101 16.12 -11.79 -2.44
N SER A 102 15.16 -11.32 -1.64
CA SER A 102 14.94 -11.74 -0.26
C SER A 102 13.61 -12.46 -0.06
N SER A 103 12.92 -12.85 -1.13
CA SER A 103 11.58 -13.46 -1.06
C SER A 103 11.47 -14.64 -2.03
N LYS A 104 10.83 -15.75 -1.63
CA LYS A 104 10.57 -16.86 -2.57
C LYS A 104 9.53 -16.47 -3.63
N VAL A 105 8.45 -15.84 -3.17
CA VAL A 105 7.38 -15.28 -4.00
C VAL A 105 7.17 -13.82 -3.61
N LEU A 106 7.01 -12.95 -4.61
CA LEU A 106 6.75 -11.52 -4.40
C LEU A 106 5.42 -11.13 -5.06
N ILE A 107 4.60 -10.39 -4.33
CA ILE A 107 3.39 -9.74 -4.82
C ILE A 107 3.67 -8.24 -4.94
N ALA A 108 3.68 -7.74 -6.17
CA ALA A 108 3.70 -6.31 -6.45
C ALA A 108 2.27 -5.76 -6.30
N VAL A 109 2.06 -4.93 -5.30
CA VAL A 109 0.75 -4.36 -4.97
C VAL A 109 0.68 -2.94 -5.52
N THR A 110 -0.29 -2.69 -6.40
CA THR A 110 -0.45 -1.35 -6.98
C THR A 110 -0.96 -0.36 -5.92
N PRO A 111 -0.46 0.90 -5.89
CA PRO A 111 -1.16 1.99 -5.23
C PRO A 111 -2.66 2.00 -5.56
N ALA A 112 -3.51 2.15 -4.54
CA ALA A 112 -4.95 2.03 -4.69
C ALA A 112 -5.55 3.31 -5.31
N ILE A 113 -5.55 4.41 -4.56
CA ILE A 113 -6.11 5.71 -4.96
C ILE A 113 -5.38 6.86 -4.23
N VAL A 114 -5.53 8.08 -4.76
CA VAL A 114 -5.24 9.34 -4.08
C VAL A 114 -6.50 10.19 -4.14
N GLY A 115 -7.24 10.24 -3.04
CA GLY A 115 -8.60 10.78 -2.98
C GLY A 115 -9.63 9.81 -3.56
N GLU A 116 -10.85 9.84 -3.02
CA GLU A 116 -11.92 8.92 -3.43
C GLU A 116 -12.72 9.41 -4.65
N ASP A 117 -12.52 10.65 -5.10
CA ASP A 117 -12.98 11.06 -6.43
C ASP A 117 -12.11 10.40 -7.51
N LEU A 118 -12.62 9.32 -8.09
CA LEU A 118 -11.93 8.51 -9.10
C LEU A 118 -11.56 9.29 -10.38
N LYS A 119 -12.15 10.47 -10.60
CA LYS A 119 -11.89 11.30 -11.80
C LYS A 119 -10.79 12.33 -11.58
N ASN A 120 -10.28 12.48 -10.36
CA ASN A 120 -9.27 13.48 -10.06
C ASN A 120 -7.93 13.20 -10.77
N ILE A 121 -7.11 14.23 -10.91
CA ILE A 121 -5.83 14.18 -11.64
C ILE A 121 -4.86 13.19 -10.99
N SER A 122 -4.83 13.10 -9.66
CA SER A 122 -3.95 12.18 -8.95
C SER A 122 -4.26 10.72 -9.23
N ASN A 123 -5.53 10.35 -9.34
CA ASN A 123 -5.95 9.00 -9.71
C ASN A 123 -5.62 8.67 -11.18
N GLN A 124 -5.54 9.67 -12.07
CA GLN A 124 -5.01 9.46 -13.43
C GLN A 124 -3.50 9.15 -13.41
N GLU A 125 -2.73 9.85 -12.58
CA GLU A 125 -1.30 9.55 -12.40
C GLU A 125 -1.09 8.16 -11.76
N ILE A 126 -1.90 7.79 -10.77
CA ILE A 126 -1.87 6.45 -10.17
C ILE A 126 -2.08 5.36 -11.24
N LYS A 127 -3.00 5.55 -12.21
CA LYS A 127 -3.18 4.61 -13.34
C LYS A 127 -1.92 4.45 -14.18
N GLN A 128 -1.21 5.55 -14.42
CA GLN A 128 0.05 5.55 -15.17
C GLN A 128 1.14 4.79 -14.41
N LEU A 129 1.32 5.08 -13.11
CA LEU A 129 2.27 4.35 -12.26
C LEU A 129 1.93 2.86 -12.18
N ASN A 130 0.65 2.50 -12.04
CA ASN A 130 0.20 1.11 -11.95
C ASN A 130 0.47 0.31 -13.23
N THR A 131 0.40 0.96 -14.39
CA THR A 131 0.79 0.37 -15.67
C THR A 131 2.28 0.03 -15.68
N LEU A 132 3.13 0.93 -15.18
CA LEU A 132 4.58 0.71 -15.06
C LEU A 132 4.89 -0.41 -14.07
N ILE A 133 4.27 -0.40 -12.89
CA ILE A 133 4.44 -1.44 -11.86
C ILE A 133 4.09 -2.82 -12.42
N THR A 134 2.95 -2.92 -13.10
CA THR A 134 2.48 -4.17 -13.71
C THR A 134 3.43 -4.64 -14.80
N SER A 135 3.88 -3.73 -15.67
CA SER A 135 4.86 -4.04 -16.72
C SER A 135 6.19 -4.53 -16.17
N ILE A 136 6.69 -3.95 -15.08
CA ILE A 136 7.92 -4.39 -14.41
C ILE A 136 7.71 -5.78 -13.82
N ALA A 137 6.63 -5.99 -13.04
CA ALA A 137 6.34 -7.25 -12.38
C ALA A 137 6.27 -8.43 -13.37
N HIS A 138 5.62 -8.25 -14.52
CA HIS A 138 5.48 -9.30 -15.54
C HIS A 138 6.80 -9.75 -16.19
N LYS A 139 7.90 -9.03 -15.98
CA LYS A 139 9.24 -9.46 -16.44
C LYS A 139 9.84 -10.56 -15.56
N HIS A 140 9.25 -10.85 -14.40
CA HIS A 140 9.79 -11.79 -13.43
C HIS A 140 8.83 -12.95 -13.18
N LYS A 141 9.33 -14.19 -13.29
CA LYS A 141 8.50 -15.41 -13.13
C LYS A 141 7.91 -15.57 -11.73
N ASN A 142 8.64 -15.13 -10.70
CA ASN A 142 8.24 -15.30 -9.29
C ASN A 142 7.56 -14.05 -8.72
N VAL A 143 7.06 -13.17 -9.60
CA VAL A 143 6.34 -11.97 -9.21
C VAL A 143 4.93 -12.03 -9.77
N SER A 144 3.94 -11.85 -8.91
CA SER A 144 2.54 -11.64 -9.32
C SER A 144 2.09 -10.24 -8.91
N THR A 145 0.99 -9.78 -9.50
CA THR A 145 0.44 -8.44 -9.23
C THR A 145 -0.87 -8.54 -8.47
N LEU A 146 -1.05 -7.68 -7.46
CA LEU A 146 -2.34 -7.41 -6.83
C LEU A 146 -2.77 -5.99 -7.20
N ASN A 147 -3.82 -5.89 -8.00
CA ASN A 147 -4.32 -4.60 -8.48
C ASN A 147 -5.34 -4.00 -7.51
N LEU A 148 -4.85 -3.41 -6.41
CA LEU A 148 -5.70 -2.72 -5.44
C LEU A 148 -6.39 -1.49 -6.01
N GLN A 149 -5.89 -0.89 -7.11
CA GLN A 149 -6.60 0.21 -7.75
C GLN A 149 -7.96 -0.26 -8.27
N THR A 150 -7.99 -1.33 -9.07
CA THR A 150 -9.26 -1.87 -9.60
C THR A 150 -10.19 -2.31 -8.46
N VAL A 151 -9.64 -2.91 -7.39
CA VAL A 151 -10.42 -3.29 -6.21
C VAL A 151 -11.09 -2.07 -5.58
N PHE A 152 -10.35 -0.99 -5.31
CA PHE A 152 -10.90 0.22 -4.71
C PHE A 152 -11.87 0.94 -5.64
N GLU A 153 -11.55 1.03 -6.93
CA GLU A 153 -12.44 1.61 -7.95
C GLU A 153 -13.78 0.86 -8.00
N SER A 154 -13.77 -0.47 -7.91
CA SER A 154 -15.01 -1.26 -7.93
C SER A 154 -15.93 -0.90 -6.75
N HIS A 155 -15.36 -0.74 -5.55
CA HIS A 155 -16.10 -0.37 -4.35
C HIS A 155 -16.60 1.08 -4.37
N LEU A 156 -15.89 1.99 -5.04
CA LEU A 156 -16.24 3.41 -5.11
C LEU A 156 -17.09 3.79 -6.32
N SER A 157 -17.12 2.96 -7.37
CA SER A 157 -17.77 3.27 -8.66
C SER A 157 -19.24 3.68 -8.57
N SER A 158 -19.98 3.16 -7.59
CA SER A 158 -21.40 3.43 -7.35
C SER A 158 -21.65 4.37 -6.16
N ILE A 159 -20.58 4.88 -5.54
CA ILE A 159 -20.64 5.69 -4.33
C ILE A 159 -20.19 7.12 -4.65
N LYS A 160 -20.99 8.10 -4.22
CA LYS A 160 -20.57 9.50 -4.26
C LYS A 160 -19.69 9.81 -3.04
N SER A 161 -18.38 9.91 -3.28
CA SER A 161 -17.42 10.41 -2.28
C SER A 161 -17.23 11.91 -2.41
N SER A 162 -16.73 12.54 -1.35
CA SER A 162 -16.20 13.91 -1.43
C SER A 162 -14.85 13.94 -2.16
N ASP A 163 -14.42 15.14 -2.53
CA ASP A 163 -13.08 15.44 -3.05
C ASP A 163 -12.05 15.66 -1.94
N TYR A 164 -12.37 15.29 -0.68
CA TYR A 164 -11.51 15.58 0.46
C TYR A 164 -10.18 14.83 0.36
N ILE A 165 -9.09 15.60 0.34
CA ILE A 165 -7.72 15.11 0.49
C ILE A 165 -7.02 15.98 1.54
N SER A 166 -6.43 15.37 2.56
CA SER A 166 -5.64 16.13 3.52
C SER A 166 -4.31 16.55 2.89
N THR A 167 -4.13 17.84 2.62
CA THR A 167 -2.90 18.40 1.98
C THR A 167 -1.94 19.05 2.97
N LYS A 168 -2.39 19.30 4.21
CA LYS A 168 -1.57 19.92 5.26
C LYS A 168 -0.93 18.83 6.13
N VAL A 169 0.40 18.78 6.15
CA VAL A 169 1.17 17.82 6.97
C VAL A 169 0.76 17.88 8.45
N LEU A 170 0.54 19.08 8.99
CA LEU A 170 0.09 19.27 10.37
C LEU A 170 -1.29 18.61 10.62
N THR A 171 -2.20 18.61 9.65
CA THR A 171 -3.50 17.92 9.78
C THR A 171 -3.32 16.42 9.86
N VAL A 172 -2.48 15.85 8.98
CA VAL A 172 -2.15 14.41 9.01
C VAL A 172 -1.54 14.02 10.37
N MET A 173 -0.61 14.83 10.89
CA MET A 173 -0.01 14.60 12.21
C MET A 173 -1.04 14.70 13.35
N LYS A 174 -1.98 15.65 13.28
CA LYS A 174 -3.09 15.73 14.25
C LYS A 174 -3.96 14.47 14.18
N ASP A 175 -4.29 14.00 12.99
CA ASP A 175 -5.08 12.79 12.81
C ASP A 175 -4.39 11.58 13.47
N VAL A 176 -3.08 11.42 13.25
CA VAL A 176 -2.23 10.41 13.90
C VAL A 176 -2.31 10.49 15.44
N LEU A 177 -2.23 11.69 16.02
CA LEU A 177 -2.21 11.90 17.47
C LEU A 177 -3.58 11.65 18.13
N PHE A 178 -4.65 12.18 17.53
CA PHE A 178 -5.97 12.24 18.17
C PHE A 178 -6.89 11.06 17.81
N TYR A 179 -6.69 10.41 16.66
CA TYR A 179 -7.57 9.36 16.15
C TYR A 179 -6.89 7.99 16.18
N LYS A 180 -6.88 7.37 17.37
CA LYS A 180 -6.31 6.02 17.60
C LYS A 180 -7.36 4.90 17.62
N LYS A 181 -8.61 5.22 17.95
CA LYS A 181 -9.72 4.25 18.02
C LYS A 181 -10.39 4.14 16.66
N THR A 182 -10.55 2.91 16.16
CA THR A 182 -11.21 2.60 14.88
C THR A 182 -12.54 3.34 14.72
N SER A 183 -13.40 3.31 15.73
CA SER A 183 -14.71 3.99 15.69
C SER A 183 -14.60 5.51 15.50
N ARG A 184 -13.56 6.17 16.05
CA ARG A 184 -13.34 7.60 15.84
C ARG A 184 -12.76 7.90 14.46
N ILE A 185 -11.90 7.03 13.95
CA ILE A 185 -11.36 7.12 12.59
C ILE A 185 -12.51 7.05 11.58
N ASP A 186 -13.41 6.07 11.73
CA ASP A 186 -14.56 5.91 10.84
C ASP A 186 -15.55 7.08 10.94
N GLN A 187 -15.77 7.61 12.15
CA GLN A 187 -16.58 8.82 12.32
C GLN A 187 -15.97 10.04 11.61
N LEU A 188 -14.64 10.20 11.67
CA LEU A 188 -13.95 11.29 10.98
C LEU A 188 -13.98 11.12 9.45
N SER A 189 -13.70 9.90 8.96
CA SER A 189 -13.84 9.50 7.56
C SER A 189 -15.23 9.86 7.03
N LYS A 190 -16.29 9.44 7.73
CA LYS A 190 -17.68 9.78 7.38
C LYS A 190 -17.95 11.28 7.39
N LYS A 191 -17.45 12.02 8.39
CA LYS A 191 -17.57 13.49 8.44
C LYS A 191 -16.88 14.19 7.26
N ARG A 192 -15.82 13.59 6.72
CA ARG A 192 -15.12 14.07 5.53
C ARG A 192 -15.80 13.65 4.23
N GLY A 193 -16.87 12.84 4.28
CA GLY A 193 -17.56 12.31 3.10
C GLY A 193 -16.78 11.20 2.39
N LEU A 194 -15.92 10.48 3.12
CA LEU A 194 -15.10 9.39 2.64
C LEU A 194 -15.66 8.04 3.09
N HIS A 195 -15.38 6.98 2.32
CA HIS A 195 -15.98 5.66 2.49
C HIS A 195 -14.96 4.54 2.70
N LEU A 196 -13.75 4.67 2.14
CA LEU A 196 -12.66 3.71 2.29
C LEU A 196 -11.44 4.29 3.01
N THR A 197 -11.34 5.62 3.07
CA THR A 197 -10.18 6.33 3.58
C THR A 197 -10.56 7.30 4.71
N LEU A 198 -9.59 7.59 5.57
CA LEU A 198 -9.66 8.59 6.63
C LEU A 198 -9.49 10.00 6.08
N ASP A 199 -8.57 10.20 5.14
CA ASP A 199 -8.08 11.51 4.71
C ASP A 199 -7.85 11.62 3.20
N GLY A 200 -8.43 10.71 2.43
CA GLY A 200 -8.21 10.55 0.99
C GLY A 200 -7.08 9.58 0.66
N ILE A 201 -6.22 9.21 1.64
CA ILE A 201 -5.08 8.30 1.44
C ILE A 201 -5.17 7.10 2.38
N HIS A 202 -5.16 7.35 3.68
CA HIS A 202 -5.02 6.34 4.72
C HIS A 202 -6.33 5.61 4.97
N LEU A 203 -6.29 4.33 5.32
CA LEU A 203 -7.50 3.50 5.38
C LEU A 203 -8.39 3.84 6.58
N ASN A 204 -9.71 3.82 6.37
CA ASN A 204 -10.67 3.61 7.45
C ASN A 204 -10.86 2.10 7.69
N SER A 205 -11.78 1.69 8.57
CA SER A 205 -11.98 0.27 8.86
C SER A 205 -12.43 -0.55 7.64
N ARG A 206 -13.26 0.03 6.76
CA ARG A 206 -13.74 -0.65 5.56
C ARG A 206 -12.62 -0.83 4.54
N GLY A 207 -11.82 0.21 4.27
CA GLY A 207 -10.65 0.12 3.40
C GLY A 207 -9.62 -0.88 3.92
N ALA A 208 -9.37 -0.89 5.23
CA ALA A 208 -8.46 -1.85 5.87
C ALA A 208 -8.96 -3.30 5.73
N GLN A 209 -10.28 -3.53 5.87
CA GLN A 209 -10.86 -4.85 5.68
C GLN A 209 -10.70 -5.34 4.24
N ILE A 210 -10.98 -4.50 3.25
CA ILE A 210 -10.80 -4.85 1.83
C ILE A 210 -9.36 -5.26 1.54
N VAL A 211 -8.37 -4.47 1.99
CA VAL A 211 -6.96 -4.83 1.80
C VAL A 211 -6.60 -6.13 2.51
N ALA A 212 -7.10 -6.35 3.72
CA ALA A 212 -6.87 -7.60 4.45
C ALA A 212 -7.48 -8.81 3.72
N ASP A 213 -8.69 -8.67 3.15
CA ASP A 213 -9.37 -9.74 2.41
C ASP A 213 -8.58 -10.13 1.14
N GLU A 214 -8.10 -9.14 0.37
CA GLU A 214 -7.28 -9.39 -0.82
C GLU A 214 -5.94 -10.06 -0.48
N TYR A 215 -5.29 -9.64 0.61
CA TYR A 215 -4.04 -10.25 1.05
C TYR A 215 -4.29 -11.68 1.58
N ALA A 216 -5.37 -11.88 2.32
CA ALA A 216 -5.78 -13.19 2.83
C ALA A 216 -6.01 -14.19 1.70
N ALA A 217 -6.71 -13.79 0.63
CA ALA A 217 -6.95 -14.64 -0.53
C ALA A 217 -5.63 -15.15 -1.16
N ILE A 218 -4.63 -14.29 -1.29
CA ILE A 218 -3.30 -14.65 -1.83
C ILE A 218 -2.54 -15.56 -0.84
N ILE A 219 -2.60 -15.27 0.46
CA ILE A 219 -1.97 -16.09 1.50
C ILE A 219 -2.54 -17.51 1.48
N ASP A 220 -3.87 -17.65 1.41
CA ASP A 220 -4.56 -18.93 1.39
C ASP A 220 -4.20 -19.73 0.13
N GLN A 221 -4.17 -19.07 -1.04
CA GLN A 221 -3.74 -19.68 -2.29
C GLN A 221 -2.30 -20.21 -2.18
N HIS A 222 -1.39 -19.43 -1.59
CA HIS A 222 0.00 -19.86 -1.46
C HIS A 222 0.18 -21.03 -0.49
N GLN A 223 -0.53 -21.03 0.65
CA GLN A 223 -0.51 -22.15 1.60
C GLN A 223 -1.08 -23.43 1.00
N PHE A 224 -2.07 -23.33 0.12
CA PHE A 224 -2.61 -24.49 -0.61
C PHE A 224 -1.56 -25.10 -1.55
N ILE A 225 -0.87 -24.28 -2.35
CA ILE A 225 0.17 -24.72 -3.29
C ILE A 225 1.33 -25.39 -2.55
N GLU A 226 1.79 -24.83 -1.41
CA GLU A 226 2.87 -25.45 -0.64
C GLU A 226 2.49 -26.82 -0.07
N LYS A 227 1.24 -27.01 0.36
CA LYS A 227 0.75 -28.29 0.88
C LYS A 227 0.67 -29.37 -0.21
N ASP A 228 0.29 -29.00 -1.43
CA ASP A 228 0.21 -29.94 -2.54
C ASP A 228 1.59 -30.30 -3.11
N ALA A 229 2.57 -29.39 -3.06
CA ALA A 229 3.95 -29.67 -3.44
C ALA A 229 4.69 -30.62 -2.46
N LEU A 230 4.12 -30.85 -1.26
CA LEU A 230 4.67 -31.71 -0.21
C LEU A 230 4.01 -33.12 -0.17
N LYS A 231 3.01 -33.38 -1.01
CA LYS A 231 2.38 -34.71 -1.18
C LYS A 231 3.01 -35.45 -2.35
#